data_AF-A0A1V4S708-F1
#
_entry.id   AF-A0A1V4S708-F1
#
_cell.length_a   1.000
_cell.length_b   1.000
_cell.length_c   1.000
_cell.angle_alpha   90.00
_cell.angle_beta   90.00
_cell.angle_gamma   90.00
#
_symmetry.space_group_name_H-M   'P 1'
#
loop_
_entity.id
_entity.type
_entity.pdbx_description
1 polymer ?
#
loop_
_entity_poly.entity_id
_entity_poly.type
_entity_poly.pdbx_seq_one_letter_code
_entity_poly.pdbx_strand_id
1 'polypeptide(L)' 'MNLNYPVHLRLEKEIKSIANVARRDISDFPEPAASIPLKPVVQEFKLEDANRALIELKERKIRGTKVLKID' A
#
# COMPACT_ATOMS: atom_id res chain seq x y z
N MET A 1 25.35 33.33 -6.81
CA MET A 1 24.05 33.39 -6.10
C MET A 1 23.94 32.16 -5.22
N ASN A 2 23.68 32.31 -3.92
CA ASN A 2 23.64 31.20 -2.96
C ASN A 2 22.17 30.90 -2.62
N LEU A 3 21.58 29.88 -3.24
CA LEU A 3 20.16 29.56 -3.10
C LEU A 3 19.92 28.71 -1.84
N ASN A 4 19.31 29.31 -0.82
CA ASN A 4 18.89 28.62 0.39
C ASN A 4 17.50 27.99 0.18
N TYR A 5 17.47 26.70 -0.16
CA TYR A 5 16.25 25.97 -0.54
C TYR A 5 15.08 26.11 0.48
N PRO A 6 15.29 25.90 1.80
CA PRO A 6 14.21 26.05 2.79
C PRO A 6 13.63 27.46 2.93
N VAL A 7 14.44 28.50 2.69
CA VAL A 7 14.04 29.91 2.88
C VAL A 7 13.52 30.52 1.58
N HIS A 8 14.16 30.21 0.45
CA HIS A 8 13.92 30.87 -0.84
C HIS A 8 12.93 30.12 -1.73
N LEU A 9 12.68 28.82 -1.49
CA LEU A 9 11.70 28.00 -2.23
C LEU A 9 10.59 27.47 -1.30
N ARG A 10 10.39 28.15 -0.18
CA ARG A 10 9.26 27.93 0.72
C ARG A 10 8.00 28.32 -0.06
N LEU A 11 7.02 27.41 -0.14
CA LEU A 11 5.81 27.37 -1.00
C LEU A 11 5.87 26.43 -2.21
N GLU A 12 7.02 25.85 -2.58
CA GLU A 12 7.08 24.86 -3.67
C GLU A 12 6.83 23.41 -3.22
N LYS A 13 6.94 23.13 -1.91
CA LYS A 13 6.76 21.78 -1.37
C LYS A 13 5.32 21.58 -0.89
N GLU A 14 4.65 20.57 -1.44
CA GLU A 14 3.28 20.20 -1.09
C GLU A 14 3.24 18.81 -0.44
N ILE A 15 2.44 18.64 0.61
CA ILE A 15 2.15 17.33 1.22
C ILE A 15 0.77 16.89 0.73
N LYS A 16 0.71 15.77 0.00
CA LYS A 16 -0.53 15.14 -0.44
C LYS A 16 -0.72 13.80 0.25
N SER A 17 -1.96 13.52 0.64
CA SER A 17 -2.38 12.20 1.09
C SER A 17 -3.46 11.66 0.16
N ILE A 18 -3.46 10.35 -0.01
CA ILE A 18 -4.47 9.62 -0.78
C ILE A 18 -4.90 8.45 0.11
N ALA A 19 -6.21 8.36 0.37
CA ALA A 19 -6.78 7.29 1.17
C ALA A 19 -7.45 6.20 0.32
N ASN A 20 -7.94 6.58 -0.86
CA ASN A 20 -8.74 5.72 -1.74
C ASN A 20 -8.24 5.81 -3.17
N VAL A 21 -8.52 4.75 -3.93
CA VAL A 21 -8.26 4.63 -5.36
C VAL A 21 -9.60 4.49 -6.08
N ALA A 22 -9.79 5.19 -7.20
CA ALA A 22 -10.99 5.05 -8.02
C ALA A 22 -10.89 3.81 -8.90
N ARG A 23 -12.04 3.27 -9.32
CA ARG A 23 -12.08 2.13 -10.24
C ARG A 23 -11.27 2.37 -11.52
N ARG A 24 -11.33 3.61 -12.05
CA ARG A 24 -10.61 4.02 -13.26
C ARG A 24 -9.09 3.99 -13.09
N ASP A 25 -8.59 4.39 -11.91
CA ASP A 25 -7.15 4.37 -11.63
C ASP A 25 -6.59 2.93 -11.72
N ILE A 26 -7.38 1.92 -11.36
CA ILE A 26 -6.99 0.51 -11.43
C ILE A 26 -7.06 -0.02 -12.87
N SER A 27 -8.08 0.39 -13.65
CA SER A 27 -8.24 -0.08 -15.04
C SER A 27 -7.22 0.52 -16.00
N ASP A 28 -6.74 1.73 -15.71
CA ASP A 28 -5.89 2.50 -16.64
C ASP A 28 -4.39 2.32 -16.35
N PHE A 29 -4.03 1.75 -15.19
CA PHE A 29 -2.66 1.48 -14.77
C PHE A 29 -2.07 0.06 -15.00
N PRO A 30 -2.77 -0.95 -15.57
CA PRO A 30 -2.33 -2.34 -15.47
C PRO A 30 -1.18 -2.73 -16.41
N GLU A 31 -1.00 -2.09 -17.57
CA GLU A 31 0.06 -2.48 -18.51
C GLU A 31 1.48 -2.26 -17.97
N PRO A 32 1.85 -1.07 -17.43
CA PRO A 32 3.17 -0.88 -16.84
C PRO A 32 3.32 -1.69 -15.54
N ALA A 33 2.29 -1.76 -14.70
CA ALA A 33 2.36 -2.41 -13.39
C ALA A 33 2.59 -3.92 -13.49
N ALA A 34 1.99 -4.59 -14.49
CA ALA A 34 2.17 -6.03 -14.71
C ALA A 34 3.60 -6.40 -15.16
N SER A 35 4.34 -5.46 -15.76
CA SER A 35 5.73 -5.66 -16.15
C SER A 35 6.71 -5.61 -14.97
N ILE A 36 6.30 -5.06 -13.83
CA ILE A 36 7.12 -4.98 -12.63
C ILE A 36 6.92 -6.27 -11.81
N PRO A 37 7.97 -7.05 -11.54
CA PRO A 37 7.86 -8.33 -10.82
C PRO A 37 7.70 -8.13 -9.30
N LEU A 38 6.68 -7.39 -8.86
CA LEU A 38 6.36 -7.21 -7.45
C LEU A 38 5.78 -8.51 -6.89
N LYS A 39 6.52 -9.17 -6.01
CA LYS A 39 6.08 -10.37 -5.28
C LYS A 39 5.83 -10.02 -3.82
N PRO A 40 4.58 -9.68 -3.44
CA PRO A 40 4.29 -9.42 -2.04
C PRO A 40 4.49 -10.69 -1.22
N VAL A 41 5.03 -10.53 -0.01
CA VAL A 41 5.00 -11.59 0.99
C VAL A 41 3.56 -11.70 1.49
N VAL A 42 2.97 -12.88 1.36
CA VAL A 42 1.61 -13.16 1.82
C VAL A 42 1.60 -14.27 2.85
N GLN A 43 0.66 -14.20 3.77
CA GLN A 43 0.31 -15.25 4.70
C GLN A 43 -1.15 -15.60 4.48
N GLU A 44 -1.41 -16.81 3.99
CA GLU A 44 -2.76 -17.27 3.68
C GLU A 44 -3.45 -17.85 4.92
N PHE A 45 -4.75 -17.59 5.00
CA PHE A 45 -5.65 -18.12 6.03
C PHE A 45 -6.90 -18.65 5.34
N LYS A 46 -7.43 -19.77 5.84
CA LYS A 46 -8.78 -20.20 5.46
C LYS A 46 -9.81 -19.22 6.01
N LEU A 47 -11.01 -19.23 5.44
CA LEU A 47 -12.10 -18.39 5.92
C LEU A 47 -12.43 -18.67 7.39
N GLU A 48 -12.44 -19.93 7.82
CA GLU A 48 -12.69 -20.28 9.24
C GLU A 48 -11.65 -19.71 10.22
N ASP A 49 -10.44 -19.40 9.74
CA ASP A 49 -9.36 -18.84 10.54
C ASP A 49 -9.34 -17.30 10.56
N ALA A 50 -10.33 -16.62 9.98
CA ALA A 50 -10.33 -15.15 9.83
C ALA A 50 -10.15 -14.40 11.15
N ASN A 51 -10.79 -14.87 12.23
CA ASN A 51 -10.66 -14.26 13.55
C ASN A 51 -9.23 -14.32 14.09
N ARG A 52 -8.50 -15.42 13.82
CA ARG A 52 -7.09 -15.54 14.17
C ARG A 52 -6.25 -14.51 13.43
N ALA A 53 -6.47 -14.36 12.12
CA ALA A 53 -5.77 -13.36 11.30
C ALA A 53 -6.00 -11.92 11.80
N LEU A 54 -7.23 -11.59 12.22
CA LEU A 54 -7.58 -10.27 12.75
C LEU A 54 -6.92 -9.98 14.11
N ILE A 55 -6.87 -10.96 15.02
CA ILE A 55 -6.18 -10.83 16.31
C ILE A 55 -4.68 -10.59 16.07
N GLU A 56 -4.05 -11.39 15.22
CA GLU A 56 -2.64 -11.22 14.87
C GLU A 56 -2.37 -9.82 14.27
N LEU A 57 -3.27 -9.30 13.42
CA LEU A 57 -3.16 -7.95 12.87
C LEU A 57 -3.25 -6.88 13.98
N LYS A 58 -4.22 -7.00 14.90
CA LYS A 58 -4.39 -6.09 16.04
C LYS A 58 -3.16 -6.09 16.96
N GLU A 59 -2.56 -7.25 17.17
CA GLU A 59 -1.35 -7.43 17.98
C GLU A 59 -0.05 -7.07 17.22
N ARG A 60 -0.16 -6.55 15.99
CA ARG A 60 0.97 -6.18 15.11
C ARG A 60 1.90 -7.35 14.79
N LYS A 61 1.40 -8.60 14.84
CA LYS A 61 2.10 -9.82 14.40
C LYS A 61 2.03 -9.94 12.88
N ILE A 62 2.76 -9.06 12.19
CA ILE A 62 2.68 -8.89 10.74
C ILE A 62 3.94 -9.45 10.08
N ARG A 63 3.76 -10.43 9.19
CA ARG A 63 4.77 -10.89 8.24
C ARG A 63 4.14 -10.89 6.85
N GLY A 64 4.26 -9.77 6.14
CA GLY A 64 3.56 -9.57 4.88
C GLY A 64 2.04 -9.37 5.04
N THR A 65 1.33 -9.45 3.93
CA THR A 65 -0.13 -9.27 3.87
C THR A 65 -0.84 -10.55 4.28
N LYS A 66 -1.78 -10.48 5.23
CA LYS A 66 -2.66 -11.60 5.56
C LYS A 66 -3.80 -11.67 4.54
N VAL A 67 -3.98 -12.82 3.91
CA VAL A 67 -4.95 -13.03 2.82
C VAL A 67 -5.92 -14.14 3.22
N LEU A 68 -7.22 -13.88 3.09
CA LEU A 68 -8.22 -14.93 3.20
C LEU A 68 -8.37 -15.63 1.86
N LYS A 69 -8.20 -16.95 1.86
CA LYS A 69 -8.48 -17.80 0.72
C LYS A 69 -9.94 -18.23 0.78
N ILE A 70 -10.68 -17.92 -0.29
CA ILE A 70 -12.06 -18.35 -0.49
C ILE A 70 -11.97 -19.50 -1.50
N ASP A 71 -12.21 -20.73 -1.03
CA ASP A 71 -12.29 -21.95 -1.84
C ASP A 71 -13.76 -22.25 -2.21
#